data_AF-A0A0K2B648-F1
#
_entry.id   AF-A0A0K2B648-F1
#
_cell.length_a   1.000
_cell.length_b   1.000
_cell.length_c   1.000
_cell.angle_alpha   90.00
_cell.angle_beta   90.00
_cell.angle_gamma   90.00
#
_symmetry.space_group_name_H-M   'P 1'
#
loop_
_entity.id
_entity.type
_entity.pdbx_description
1 polymer ?
#
loop_
_entity_poly.entity_id
_entity_poly.type
_entity_poly.pdbx_seq_one_letter_code
_entity_poly.pdbx_strand_id
1 'polypeptide(L)'
;MEDALARIRHQITDTTTTVLNDLDTIEDPVQRQQAARTVLEELLPDMGREIKAHRSRTVAGLKEGRTLKQVAEMIGSSIALVDQLIKSGKQNKQPTLGKGGK
;
A
#
# COMPACT_ATOMS: atom_id res chain seq x y z
N MET A 1 -4.20 18.65 -4.88
CA MET A 1 -3.48 17.35 -4.98
C MET A 1 -2.17 17.43 -4.21
N GLU A 2 -1.41 18.51 -4.39
CA GLU A 2 -0.19 18.82 -3.64
C GLU A 2 -0.42 18.79 -2.12
N ASP A 3 -1.52 19.37 -1.62
CA ASP A 3 -1.84 19.32 -0.18
C ASP A 3 -2.05 17.91 0.37
N ALA A 4 -2.65 17.02 -0.42
CA ALA A 4 -2.90 15.64 0.00
C ALA A 4 -1.60 14.83 0.05
N LEU A 5 -0.73 15.00 -0.95
CA LEU A 5 0.59 14.37 -0.96
C LEU A 5 1.50 14.94 0.13
N ALA A 6 1.41 16.24 0.42
CA ALA A 6 2.13 16.86 1.53
C ALA A 6 1.71 16.26 2.88
N ARG A 7 0.40 16.09 3.12
CA ARG A 7 -0.11 15.41 4.33
C ARG A 7 0.36 13.96 4.43
N ILE A 8 0.27 13.19 3.34
CA ILE A 8 0.75 11.80 3.32
C ILE A 8 2.25 11.73 3.60
N ARG A 9 3.04 12.62 2.99
CA ARG A 9 4.48 12.70 3.23
C ARG A 9 4.79 12.99 4.69
N HIS A 10 4.14 14.00 5.26
CA HIS A 10 4.31 14.36 6.67
C HIS A 10 3.99 13.17 7.58
N GLN A 11 2.86 12.49 7.34
CA GLN A 11 2.47 11.32 8.12
C GLN A 11 3.46 10.15 8.01
N ILE A 12 4.00 9.88 6.82
CA ILE A 12 5.04 8.86 6.63
C ILE A 12 6.31 9.25 7.37
N THR A 13 6.71 10.52 7.32
CA THR A 13 7.89 11.01 8.04
C THR A 13 7.72 10.86 9.55
N ASP A 14 6.59 11.31 10.11
CA ASP A 14 6.30 11.22 11.54
C ASP A 14 6.24 9.77 12.02
N THR A 15 5.63 8.89 11.21
CA THR A 15 5.58 7.45 11.50
C THR A 15 6.98 6.84 11.46
N THR A 16 7.82 7.24 10.50
CA THR A 16 9.21 6.77 10.41
C THR A 16 10.00 7.18 11.65
N THR A 17 9.88 8.44 12.09
CA THR A 17 10.51 8.92 13.32
C THR A 17 10.04 8.13 14.54
N THR A 18 8.74 7.85 14.63
CA THR A 18 8.17 7.04 15.72
C THR A 18 8.75 5.63 15.74
N VAL A 19 8.80 4.95 14.59
CA VAL A 19 9.37 3.60 14.47
C VAL A 19 10.85 3.58 14.86
N LEU A 20 11.63 4.59 14.45
CA LEU A 20 13.04 4.68 14.83
C LEU A 20 13.21 4.85 16.34
N ASN A 21 12.41 5.72 16.96
CA ASN A 21 12.42 5.89 18.41
C ASN A 21 12.08 4.58 19.14
N ASP A 22 11.05 3.87 18.69
CA ASP A 22 10.64 2.59 19.27
C ASP A 22 11.74 1.53 19.13
N LEU A 23 12.40 1.44 17.98
CA LEU A 23 13.55 0.54 17.79
C LEU A 23 14.70 0.91 18.73
N ASP A 24 14.96 2.18 18.96
CA ASP A 24 16.03 2.63 19.86
C ASP A 24 15.76 2.31 21.34
N THR A 25 14.50 2.10 21.73
CA THR A 25 14.15 1.61 23.07
C THR A 25 14.51 0.14 23.31
N ILE A 26 14.81 -0.63 22.26
CA ILE A 26 15.21 -2.04 22.37
C ILE A 26 16.69 -2.11 22.81
N GLU A 27 16.94 -2.45 24.07
CA GLU A 27 18.29 -2.45 24.67
C GLU A 27 19.24 -3.48 24.03
N ASP A 28 18.74 -4.68 23.73
CA ASP A 28 19.55 -5.73 23.10
C ASP A 28 19.80 -5.40 21.61
N PRO A 29 21.07 -5.19 21.21
CA PRO A 29 21.40 -4.83 19.83
C PRO A 29 21.01 -5.91 18.81
N VAL A 30 20.99 -7.19 19.19
CA VAL A 30 20.57 -8.27 18.30
C VAL A 30 19.05 -8.21 18.09
N GLN A 31 18.28 -8.01 19.14
CA GLN A 31 16.81 -7.87 19.04
C GLN A 31 16.44 -6.60 18.26
N ARG A 32 17.15 -5.48 18.49
CA ARG A 32 16.95 -4.24 17.72
C ARG A 32 17.17 -4.46 16.23
N GLN A 33 18.25 -5.14 15.86
CA GLN A 33 18.54 -5.47 14.47
C GLN A 33 17.46 -6.36 13.85
N GLN A 34 17.02 -7.40 14.56
CA GLN A 34 15.97 -8.31 14.09
C GLN A 34 14.64 -7.56 13.88
N ALA A 35 14.25 -6.71 14.84
CA ALA A 35 13.06 -5.88 14.71
C ALA A 35 13.14 -4.93 13.50
N ALA A 36 14.28 -4.26 13.31
CA ALA A 36 14.51 -3.40 12.14
C ALA A 36 14.43 -4.19 10.83
N ARG A 37 14.95 -5.42 10.80
CA ARG A 37 14.82 -6.32 9.65
C ARG A 37 13.37 -6.67 9.36
N THR A 38 12.58 -7.04 10.37
CA THR A 38 11.14 -7.33 10.21
C THR A 38 10.38 -6.11 9.66
N VAL A 39 10.70 -4.90 10.14
CA VAL A 39 10.10 -3.67 9.59
C VAL A 39 10.39 -3.55 8.08
N LEU A 40 11.65 -3.73 7.67
CA LEU A 40 12.09 -3.56 6.28
C LEU A 40 11.60 -4.67 5.34
N GLU A 41 11.65 -5.92 5.78
CA GLU A 41 11.43 -7.10 4.93
C GLU A 41 9.99 -7.60 4.95
N GLU A 42 9.20 -7.25 5.97
CA GLU A 42 7.83 -7.75 6.13
C GLU A 42 6.81 -6.62 6.17
N LEU A 43 6.93 -5.70 7.14
CA LEU A 43 5.88 -4.70 7.40
C LEU A 43 5.78 -3.64 6.29
N LEU A 44 6.91 -3.09 5.84
CA LEU A 44 6.91 -2.12 4.73
C LEU A 44 6.43 -2.74 3.41
N PRO A 45 6.86 -3.96 3.04
CA PRO A 45 6.29 -4.66 1.89
C PRO A 45 4.78 -4.87 1.98
N ASP A 46 4.24 -5.21 3.15
CA ASP A 46 2.80 -5.39 3.35
C ASP A 46 2.03 -4.07 3.18
N MET A 47 2.52 -2.98 3.78
CA MET A 47 1.97 -1.64 3.52
C MET A 47 2.01 -1.30 2.02
N GLY A 48 3.11 -1.62 1.34
CA GLY A 48 3.24 -1.46 -0.11
C GLY A 48 2.22 -2.27 -0.91
N ARG A 49 1.89 -3.49 -0.48
CA ARG A 49 0.83 -4.32 -1.09
C ARG A 49 -0.54 -3.69 -0.90
N GLU A 50 -0.84 -3.15 0.28
CA GLU A 50 -2.12 -2.49 0.55
C GLU A 50 -2.32 -1.23 -0.29
N ILE A 51 -1.29 -0.39 -0.40
CA ILE A 51 -1.30 0.82 -1.24
C ILE A 51 -1.51 0.43 -2.71
N LYS A 52 -0.81 -0.61 -3.20
CA LYS A 52 -1.01 -1.14 -4.56
C LYS A 52 -2.44 -1.63 -4.75
N ALA A 53 -3.00 -2.35 -3.79
CA ALA A 53 -4.38 -2.83 -3.85
C ALA A 53 -5.39 -1.67 -3.88
N HIS A 54 -5.17 -0.63 -3.08
CA HIS A 54 -5.98 0.59 -3.11
C HIS A 54 -5.93 1.24 -4.49
N ARG A 55 -4.74 1.41 -5.08
CA ARG A 55 -4.58 1.94 -6.44
C ARG A 55 -5.35 1.12 -7.47
N SER A 56 -5.22 -0.21 -7.44
CA SER A 56 -5.93 -1.10 -8.36
C SER A 56 -7.46 -0.99 -8.20
N ARG A 57 -7.98 -0.92 -6.98
CA ARG A 57 -9.42 -0.70 -6.71
C ARG A 57 -9.90 0.65 -7.24
N THR A 58 -9.14 1.72 -7.04
CA THR A 58 -9.47 3.05 -7.55
C THR A 58 -9.56 3.05 -9.07
N VAL A 59 -8.60 2.43 -9.77
CA VAL A 59 -8.64 2.30 -11.24
C VAL A 59 -9.79 1.42 -11.72
N ALA A 60 -10.12 0.34 -10.99
CA ALA A 60 -11.29 -0.48 -11.30
C ALA A 60 -12.60 0.30 -11.16
N GLY A 61 -12.76 1.12 -10.12
CA GLY A 61 -13.91 2.01 -9.96
C GLY A 61 -14.03 3.04 -11.09
N LEU A 62 -12.89 3.60 -11.56
CA LEU A 62 -12.90 4.51 -12.71
C LEU A 62 -13.40 3.83 -14.00
N LYS A 63 -13.18 2.51 -14.15
CA LYS A 63 -13.58 1.73 -15.33
C LYS A 63 -15.10 1.49 -15.39
N GLU A 64 -15.82 1.61 -14.28
CA GLU A 64 -17.28 1.47 -14.27
C GLU A 64 -17.91 2.52 -15.20
N GLY A 65 -18.65 2.05 -16.21
CA GLY A 65 -19.24 2.92 -17.24
C GLY A 65 -18.27 3.56 -18.23
N ARG A 66 -16.97 3.22 -18.21
CA ARG A 66 -15.94 3.77 -19.13
C ARG A 66 -15.21 2.66 -19.88
N THR A 67 -14.53 2.99 -20.98
CA THR A 67 -13.60 2.08 -21.68
C THR A 67 -12.21 2.14 -21.06
N LEU A 68 -11.35 1.16 -21.36
CA LEU A 68 -9.95 1.18 -20.89
C LEU A 68 -9.19 2.40 -21.45
N LYS A 69 -9.48 2.79 -22.70
CA LYS A 69 -8.89 3.97 -23.35
C LYS A 69 -9.26 5.26 -22.60
N GLN A 70 -10.53 5.44 -22.28
CA GLN A 70 -10.99 6.63 -21.53
C GLN A 70 -10.33 6.73 -20.16
N VAL A 71 -10.21 5.61 -19.43
CA VAL A 71 -9.52 5.60 -18.14
C VAL A 71 -8.02 5.90 -18.29
N ALA A 72 -7.36 5.32 -19.30
CA ALA A 72 -5.95 5.54 -19.59
C ALA A 72 -5.65 7.01 -19.90
N GLU A 73 -6.50 7.66 -20.70
CA GLU A 73 -6.43 9.10 -20.99
C GLU A 73 -6.64 9.94 -19.72
N MET A 74 -7.64 9.60 -18.89
CA MET A 74 -7.94 10.34 -17.65
C MET A 74 -6.78 10.35 -16.65
N ILE A 75 -6.05 9.23 -16.52
CA ILE A 75 -4.97 9.09 -15.53
C ILE A 75 -3.57 9.26 -16.12
N GLY A 76 -3.47 9.66 -17.40
CA GLY A 76 -2.18 9.85 -18.08
C GLY A 76 -1.32 8.59 -18.12
N SER A 77 -1.92 7.42 -18.39
CA SER A 77 -1.24 6.13 -18.40
C SER A 77 -1.52 5.33 -19.67
N SER A 78 -0.81 4.22 -19.89
CA SER A 78 -1.08 3.32 -21.02
C SER A 78 -2.31 2.44 -20.76
N ILE A 79 -3.01 2.05 -21.84
CA ILE A 79 -4.12 1.10 -21.79
C ILE A 79 -3.69 -0.24 -21.16
N ALA A 80 -2.48 -0.70 -21.48
CA ALA A 80 -1.91 -1.93 -20.93
C ALA A 80 -1.75 -1.86 -19.41
N LEU A 81 -1.28 -0.73 -18.87
CA LEU A 81 -1.14 -0.53 -17.43
C LEU A 81 -2.51 -0.52 -16.73
N VAL A 82 -3.52 0.13 -17.33
CA VAL A 82 -4.89 0.13 -16.78
C VAL A 82 -5.46 -1.29 -16.73
N ASP A 83 -5.30 -2.07 -17.80
CA ASP A 83 -5.73 -3.47 -17.84
C ASP A 83 -5.03 -4.32 -16.77
N GLN A 84 -3.72 -4.16 -16.59
CA GLN A 84 -2.95 -4.82 -15.54
C GLN A 84 -3.42 -4.44 -14.12
N LEU A 85 -3.71 -3.17 -13.86
CA LEU A 85 -4.20 -2.71 -12.56
C LEU A 85 -5.58 -3.29 -12.24
N ILE A 86 -6.48 -3.39 -13.23
CA ILE A 86 -7.80 -3.98 -13.04
C ILE A 86 -7.69 -5.50 -12.79
N LYS A 87 -6.82 -6.20 -13.52
CA LYS A 87 -6.59 -7.64 -13.35
C LYS A 87 -5.96 -7.98 -12.00
N SER A 88 -4.93 -7.24 -11.60
CA SER A 88 -4.26 -7.43 -10.30
C SER A 88 -5.19 -7.14 -9.12
N GLY A 89 -6.09 -6.15 -9.24
CA GLY A 89 -7.10 -5.85 -8.21
C GLY A 89 -8.10 -6.99 -7.96
N LYS A 90 -8.39 -7.83 -8.98
CA LYS A 90 -9.29 -8.99 -8.83
C LYS A 90 -8.64 -10.19 -8.13
N GLN A 91 -7.31 -10.28 -8.15
CA GLN A 91 -6.55 -11.37 -7.52
C GLN A 91 -6.27 -11.12 -6.04
N ASN A 92 -6.31 -9.85 -5.60
CA ASN A 92 -6.21 -9.45 -4.19
C ASN A 92 -7.60 -9.42 -3.52
N LYS A 93 -8.29 -10.55 -3.46
CA LYS A 93 -9.42 -10.71 -2.51
C LYS A 93 -8.80 -10.78 -1.11
N GLN A 94 -9.21 -9.87 -0.21
CA GLN A 94 -8.88 -9.93 1.22
C GLN A 94 -9.14 -11.37 1.74
N PRO A 95 -8.24 -11.96 2.54
CA PRO A 95 -8.66 -13.04 3.41
C PRO A 95 -9.71 -12.45 4.34
N THR A 96 -10.96 -12.90 4.18
CA THR A 96 -11.99 -12.68 5.20
C THR A 96 -11.45 -13.30 6.49
N LEU A 97 -11.30 -12.49 7.54
CA LEU A 97 -11.12 -12.98 8.90
C LEU A 97 -12.33 -13.86 9.25
N GLY A 98 -12.20 -15.14 8.93
CA GLY A 98 -13.15 -16.20 9.25
C GLY A 98 -13.04 -16.47 10.73
N LYS A 99 -13.93 -15.82 11.47
CA LYS A 99 -14.49 -16.18 12.78
C LYS A 99 -13.88 -17.44 13.42
N GLY A 100 -13.17 -17.23 14.53
CA GLY A 100 -13.01 -18.26 15.54
C GLY A 100 -14.37 -18.79 15.98
N GLY A 101 -14.50 -20.11 16.02
CA GLY A 101 -15.71 -20.79 16.44
C GLY A 101 -15.64 -22.29 16.15
N LYS A 102 -14.90 -23.04 16.97
CA LYS A 102 -15.41 -23.75 18.15
C LYS A 102 -14.26 -24.43 18.87
#